data_AF-A0A7C1BJ88-F1
#
_entry.id   AF-A0A7C1BJ88-F1
#
_cell.length_a   1.000
_cell.length_b   1.000
_cell.length_c   1.000
_cell.angle_alpha   90.00
_cell.angle_beta   90.00
_cell.angle_gamma   90.00
#
_symmetry.space_group_name_H-M   'P 1'
#
loop_
_entity.id
_entity.type
_entity.pdbx_description
1 polymer ?
#
loop_
_entity_poly.entity_id
_entity_poly.type
_entity_poly.pdbx_seq_one_letter_code
_entity_poly.pdbx_strand_id
1 'polypeptide(L)'
;MSFTVEDPVKTLIRLLRTYLRVVKEDGGLASIHISDEWYNSEISKTYDGQITVGLENCREERLSINGAIRRSIVTYRINVWVLDKPEKSLESSEMRNKILQEVKNVIREKGETPYKFEYNLVGASQKSGSHKVFYTFSDQEIPPTSSEWNELSDEEYAKLWYSDDERLSETIQENGKYPLLLFKFKLDAETTVLKSLTLKFEGYGESPAGNGVTIKVWNFSDGSWQKTQTSSGSLDETISIEILSGFENFVDKDGYVYLLAKTANPSDGVNSAVLHCDYAEMDFSVNGISYCKLVSYRNLDEPHNRPFIWRTELSVEGWIFERTV
;
A
#
# COMPACT_ATOMS: atom_id res chain seq x y z
N MET A 1 2.84 -27.13 -4.64
CA MET A 1 3.13 -25.90 -5.40
C MET A 1 4.36 -25.28 -4.78
N SER A 2 5.42 -25.04 -5.56
CA SER A 2 6.53 -24.19 -5.11
C SER A 2 6.04 -22.75 -5.15
N PHE A 3 5.95 -22.09 -4.01
CA PHE A 3 5.68 -20.65 -3.97
C PHE A 3 6.94 -19.90 -4.34
N THR A 4 6.82 -18.83 -5.12
CA THR A 4 7.96 -17.98 -5.47
C THR A 4 8.24 -17.05 -4.31
N VAL A 5 9.48 -17.03 -3.84
CA VAL A 5 9.91 -16.11 -2.79
C VAL A 5 10.25 -14.77 -3.43
N GLU A 6 9.73 -13.68 -2.87
CA GLU A 6 10.07 -12.32 -3.29
C GLU A 6 11.53 -12.02 -2.97
N ASP A 7 12.18 -11.23 -3.83
CA ASP A 7 13.48 -10.64 -3.50
C ASP A 7 13.37 -9.87 -2.17
N PRO A 8 14.12 -10.29 -1.13
CA PRO A 8 14.02 -9.66 0.17
C PRO A 8 14.38 -8.17 0.17
N VAL A 9 15.27 -7.73 -0.73
CA VAL A 9 15.59 -6.30 -0.87
C VAL A 9 14.34 -5.52 -1.30
N LYS A 10 13.55 -6.06 -2.23
CA LYS A 10 12.26 -5.45 -2.65
C LYS A 10 11.26 -5.41 -1.49
N THR A 11 11.13 -6.48 -0.71
CA THR A 11 10.26 -6.50 0.48
C THR A 11 10.64 -5.38 1.46
N LEU A 12 11.93 -5.21 1.73
CA LEU A 12 12.42 -4.20 2.67
C LEU A 12 12.28 -2.77 2.12
N ILE A 13 12.54 -2.56 0.82
CA ILE A 13 12.28 -1.27 0.15
C ILE A 13 10.80 -0.91 0.24
N ARG A 14 9.91 -1.87 -0.03
CA ARG A 14 8.47 -1.65 0.07
C ARG A 14 8.09 -1.28 1.50
N LEU A 15 8.57 -2.02 2.49
CA LEU A 15 8.31 -1.74 3.91
C LEU A 15 8.67 -0.29 4.27
N LEU A 16 9.86 0.16 3.89
CA LEU A 16 10.30 1.52 4.15
C LEU A 16 9.47 2.53 3.35
N ARG A 17 9.18 2.29 2.07
CA ARG A 17 8.40 3.22 1.24
C ARG A 17 6.97 3.41 1.76
N THR A 18 6.34 2.33 2.21
CA THR A 18 4.96 2.37 2.71
C THR A 18 4.86 3.15 4.01
N TYR A 19 5.74 2.84 4.98
CA TYR A 19 5.56 3.28 6.36
C TYR A 19 6.46 4.44 6.80
N LEU A 20 7.51 4.80 6.05
CA LEU A 20 8.36 5.92 6.42
C LEU A 20 7.60 7.25 6.28
N ARG A 21 7.49 8.00 7.38
CA ARG A 21 6.89 9.34 7.42
C ARG A 21 7.81 10.29 8.18
N VAL A 22 8.49 11.17 7.46
CA VAL A 22 9.43 12.13 8.07
C VAL A 22 8.86 13.53 7.95
N VAL A 23 8.73 14.22 9.09
CA VAL A 23 8.22 15.58 9.16
C VAL A 23 9.37 16.58 9.28
N LYS A 24 9.37 17.57 8.37
CA LYS A 24 10.31 18.70 8.35
C LYS A 24 10.03 19.66 9.51
N GLU A 25 10.94 20.61 9.74
CA GLU A 25 10.73 21.67 10.75
C GLU A 25 9.54 22.59 10.43
N ASP A 26 9.20 22.75 9.15
CA ASP A 26 8.06 23.53 8.68
C ASP A 26 6.70 22.81 8.83
N GLY A 27 6.69 21.58 9.38
CA GLY A 27 5.51 20.74 9.50
C GLY A 27 5.13 19.97 8.23
N GLY A 28 5.84 20.19 7.11
CA GLY A 28 5.64 19.46 5.86
C GLY A 28 6.25 18.05 5.87
N LEU A 29 5.77 17.18 4.99
CA LEU A 29 6.36 15.85 4.77
C LEU A 29 7.64 15.95 3.92
N ALA A 30 8.68 15.22 4.33
CA ALA A 30 9.92 15.10 3.57
C ALA A 30 9.75 14.15 2.38
N SER A 31 10.28 14.58 1.23
CA SER A 31 10.32 13.78 0.02
C SER A 31 11.59 12.94 0.03
N ILE A 32 11.45 11.63 0.23
CA ILE A 32 12.58 10.69 0.37
C ILE A 32 12.53 9.66 -0.75
N HIS A 33 13.65 9.52 -1.47
CA HIS A 33 13.78 8.48 -2.48
C HIS A 33 14.32 7.19 -1.87
N ILE A 34 13.68 6.05 -2.13
CA ILE A 34 14.09 4.74 -1.61
C ILE A 34 14.28 3.77 -2.78
N SER A 35 15.47 3.19 -2.90
CA SER A 35 15.85 2.27 -3.97
C SER A 35 16.93 1.26 -3.53
N ASP A 36 17.22 0.31 -4.41
CA ASP A 36 18.35 -0.63 -4.34
C ASP A 36 19.62 -0.09 -5.03
N GLU A 37 19.48 0.97 -5.82
CA GLU A 37 20.60 1.64 -6.47
C GLU A 37 21.51 2.35 -5.46
N TRP A 38 22.82 2.37 -5.75
CA TRP A 38 23.77 3.16 -4.96
C TRP A 38 23.48 4.66 -5.06
N TYR A 39 24.12 5.44 -4.17
CA TYR A 39 23.96 6.90 -4.11
C TYR A 39 24.00 7.56 -5.49
N ASN A 40 22.99 8.38 -5.77
CA ASN A 40 22.88 9.14 -7.01
C ASN A 40 22.76 10.63 -6.68
N SER A 41 23.75 11.41 -7.13
CA SER A 41 23.82 12.85 -6.85
C SER A 41 22.71 13.65 -7.50
N GLU A 42 22.18 13.22 -8.64
CA GLU A 42 21.07 13.93 -9.31
C GLU A 42 19.76 13.76 -8.54
N ILE A 43 19.48 12.54 -8.08
CA ILE A 43 18.31 12.25 -7.24
C ILE A 43 18.39 13.06 -5.93
N SER A 44 19.57 13.11 -5.32
CA SER A 44 19.77 13.82 -4.06
C SER A 44 19.60 15.35 -4.16
N LYS A 45 19.61 15.94 -5.36
CA LYS A 45 19.28 17.36 -5.56
C LYS A 45 17.77 17.60 -5.47
N THR A 46 16.98 16.68 -6.00
CA THR A 46 15.50 16.79 -6.06
C THR A 46 14.85 16.42 -4.73
N TYR A 47 15.33 15.38 -4.06
CA TYR A 47 14.75 14.87 -2.82
C TYR A 47 15.40 15.48 -1.57
N ASP A 48 14.74 15.38 -0.42
CA ASP A 48 15.27 15.78 0.89
C ASP A 48 16.25 14.74 1.46
N GLY A 49 16.15 13.49 0.99
CA GLY A 49 17.08 12.42 1.30
C GLY A 49 16.95 11.23 0.34
N GLN A 50 17.98 10.39 0.31
CA GLN A 50 17.99 9.11 -0.41
C GLN A 50 18.27 7.98 0.58
N ILE A 51 17.52 6.89 0.50
CA ILE A 51 17.75 5.65 1.23
C ILE A 51 18.09 4.57 0.21
N THR A 52 19.21 3.89 0.42
CA THR A 52 19.63 2.78 -0.43
C THR A 52 19.64 1.50 0.38
N VAL A 53 19.07 0.42 -0.17
CA VAL A 53 18.99 -0.89 0.49
C VAL A 53 19.77 -1.89 -0.33
N GLY A 54 20.83 -2.47 0.24
CA GLY A 54 21.64 -3.48 -0.41
C GLY A 54 21.68 -4.78 0.38
N LEU A 55 21.85 -5.90 -0.33
CA LEU A 55 22.17 -7.19 0.26
C LEU A 55 23.66 -7.22 0.63
N GLU A 56 23.99 -7.48 1.89
CA GLU A 56 25.37 -7.61 2.35
C GLU A 56 25.81 -9.06 2.45
N ASN A 57 24.97 -9.91 3.04
CA ASN A 57 25.27 -11.34 3.21
C ASN A 57 23.97 -12.16 3.26
N CYS A 58 24.05 -13.41 2.84
CA CYS A 58 22.97 -14.38 3.00
C CYS A 58 23.56 -15.71 3.48
N ARG A 59 23.00 -16.24 4.57
CA ARG A 59 23.38 -17.53 5.14
C ARG A 59 22.15 -18.43 5.19
N GLU A 60 22.26 -19.61 4.60
CA GLU A 60 21.23 -20.64 4.68
C GLU A 60 21.49 -21.62 5.84
N GLU A 61 20.43 -22.03 6.50
CA GLU A 61 20.42 -23.03 7.56
C GLU A 61 19.32 -24.04 7.33
N ARG A 62 19.68 -25.33 7.44
CA ARG A 62 18.73 -26.44 7.35
C ARG A 62 18.07 -26.62 8.71
N LEU A 63 16.75 -26.51 8.78
CA LEU A 63 15.99 -26.69 10.03
C LEU A 63 15.45 -28.11 10.22
N SER A 64 15.45 -28.92 9.16
CA SER A 64 14.88 -30.28 9.16
C SER A 64 15.90 -31.30 8.67
N ILE A 65 15.87 -32.51 9.22
CA ILE A 65 16.80 -33.60 8.86
C ILE A 65 16.68 -34.00 7.37
N ASN A 66 15.47 -33.88 6.79
CA ASN A 66 15.24 -34.12 5.36
C ASN A 66 15.53 -32.87 4.50
N GLY A 67 15.68 -31.69 5.10
CA GLY A 67 16.02 -30.45 4.40
C GLY A 67 14.85 -29.77 3.72
N ALA A 68 13.64 -30.28 3.95
CA ALA A 68 12.41 -29.69 3.48
C ALA A 68 12.23 -28.26 4.01
N ILE A 69 12.56 -28.03 5.28
CA ILE A 69 12.50 -26.71 5.92
C ILE A 69 13.90 -26.08 5.98
N ARG A 70 14.01 -24.88 5.42
CA ARG A 70 15.22 -24.04 5.44
C ARG A 70 14.92 -22.66 6.01
N ARG A 71 15.94 -22.05 6.60
CA ARG A 71 15.95 -20.65 7.04
C ARG A 71 17.09 -19.94 6.35
N SER A 72 16.80 -18.83 5.68
CA SER A 72 17.81 -17.92 5.17
C SER A 72 17.89 -16.72 6.10
N ILE A 73 19.05 -16.51 6.71
CA ILE A 73 19.38 -15.33 7.50
C ILE A 73 20.10 -14.36 6.57
N VAL A 74 19.49 -13.22 6.33
CA VAL A 74 19.93 -12.23 5.38
C VAL A 74 20.34 -10.97 6.13
N THR A 75 21.53 -10.45 5.84
CA THR A 75 21.99 -9.16 6.35
C THR A 75 21.89 -8.13 5.24
N TYR A 76 21.19 -7.04 5.54
CA TYR A 76 21.03 -5.89 4.66
C TYR A 76 21.86 -4.72 5.17
N ARG A 77 22.36 -3.96 4.21
CA ARG A 77 22.99 -2.67 4.43
C ARG A 77 22.06 -1.59 3.92
N ILE A 78 21.51 -0.80 4.85
CA ILE A 78 20.71 0.36 4.52
C ILE A 78 21.59 1.60 4.69
N ASN A 79 21.69 2.44 3.67
CA ASN A 79 22.36 3.73 3.79
C ASN A 79 21.35 4.86 3.66
N VAL A 80 21.43 5.81 4.59
CA VAL A 80 20.70 7.07 4.55
C VAL A 80 21.68 8.15 4.09
N TRP A 81 21.32 8.86 3.02
CA TRP A 81 22.08 9.92 2.39
C TRP A 81 21.30 11.22 2.46
N VAL A 82 21.92 12.27 2.98
CA VAL A 82 21.39 13.62 2.89
C VAL A 82 22.48 14.53 2.36
N LEU A 83 22.18 15.19 1.25
CA LEU A 83 23.07 16.16 0.62
C LEU A 83 22.88 17.51 1.29
N ASP A 84 23.98 18.15 1.68
CA ASP A 84 23.91 19.51 2.19
C ASP A 84 23.62 20.50 1.06
N LYS A 85 22.49 21.20 1.17
CA LYS A 85 22.08 22.22 0.20
C LYS A 85 22.54 23.58 0.76
N PRO A 86 23.30 24.37 0.01
CA PRO A 86 23.89 25.63 0.51
C PRO A 86 22.87 26.66 1.00
N GLU A 87 21.59 26.48 0.67
CA GLU A 87 20.48 27.30 1.14
C GLU A 87 19.98 26.93 2.56
N LYS A 88 20.42 25.79 3.14
CA LYS A 88 19.81 25.13 4.32
C LYS A 88 20.84 24.50 5.29
N SER A 89 22.00 25.14 5.51
CA SER A 89 23.19 24.50 6.10
C SER A 89 23.08 23.94 7.53
N LEU A 90 21.99 24.21 8.27
CA LEU A 90 21.72 23.60 9.60
C LEU A 90 20.67 22.48 9.55
N GLU A 91 19.90 22.35 8.47
CA GLU A 91 18.80 21.39 8.38
C GLU A 91 19.26 19.97 7.97
N SER A 92 20.38 19.84 7.26
CA SER A 92 20.75 18.59 6.57
C SER A 92 21.14 17.44 7.52
N SER A 93 21.92 17.73 8.58
CA SER A 93 22.31 16.71 9.57
C SER A 93 21.13 16.30 10.46
N GLU A 94 20.28 17.27 10.83
CA GLU A 94 19.05 17.02 11.58
C GLU A 94 18.05 16.22 10.75
N MET A 95 17.89 16.55 9.46
CA MET A 95 17.10 15.77 8.51
C MET A 95 17.57 14.32 8.44
N ARG A 96 18.89 14.11 8.32
CA ARG A 96 19.47 12.76 8.36
C ARG A 96 19.10 12.03 9.66
N ASN A 97 19.20 12.70 10.81
CA ASN A 97 18.86 12.10 12.10
C ASN A 97 17.37 11.77 12.23
N LYS A 98 16.48 12.61 11.69
CA LYS A 98 15.04 12.33 11.63
C LYS A 98 14.73 11.14 10.75
N ILE A 99 15.32 11.08 9.55
CA ILE A 99 15.18 9.93 8.64
C ILE A 99 15.69 8.66 9.32
N LEU A 100 16.86 8.72 9.96
CA LEU A 100 17.43 7.60 10.70
C LEU A 100 16.50 7.11 11.80
N GLN A 101 15.97 8.04 12.61
CA GLN A 101 15.07 7.67 13.70
C GLN A 101 13.80 7.02 13.17
N GLU A 102 13.25 7.52 12.07
CA GLU A 102 12.05 6.96 11.47
C GLU A 102 12.28 5.60 10.84
N VAL A 103 13.41 5.38 10.15
CA VAL A 103 13.81 4.03 9.68
C VAL A 103 13.87 3.05 10.85
N LYS A 104 14.41 3.47 12.00
CA LYS A 104 14.49 2.62 13.20
C LYS A 104 13.10 2.34 13.79
N ASN A 105 12.20 3.32 13.79
CA ASN A 105 10.82 3.16 14.25
C ASN A 105 10.08 2.15 13.36
N VAL A 106 10.13 2.32 12.04
CA VAL A 106 9.49 1.41 11.07
C VAL A 106 9.99 -0.02 11.23
N ILE A 107 11.31 -0.23 11.33
CA ILE A 107 11.87 -1.58 11.54
C ILE A 107 11.43 -2.16 12.90
N ARG A 108 11.32 -1.35 13.94
CA ARG A 108 10.90 -1.81 15.26
C ARG A 108 9.42 -2.20 15.29
N GLU A 109 8.56 -1.43 14.62
CA GLU A 109 7.11 -1.63 14.63
C GLU A 109 6.66 -2.71 13.66
N LYS A 110 7.19 -2.70 12.43
CA LYS A 110 6.79 -3.61 11.36
C LYS A 110 7.76 -4.78 11.17
N GLY A 111 8.86 -4.84 11.93
CA GLY A 111 9.86 -5.91 11.83
C GLY A 111 9.37 -7.31 12.20
N GLU A 112 8.27 -7.43 12.95
CA GLU A 112 7.63 -8.73 13.20
C GLU A 112 6.79 -9.24 12.03
N THR A 113 6.34 -8.34 11.15
CA THR A 113 5.50 -8.68 9.98
C THR A 113 5.90 -7.91 8.71
N PRO A 114 7.19 -7.93 8.30
CA PRO A 114 7.68 -7.07 7.22
C PRO A 114 7.19 -7.49 5.82
N TYR A 115 6.49 -8.62 5.75
CA TYR A 115 5.84 -9.15 4.54
C TYR A 115 4.37 -8.73 4.40
N LYS A 116 3.81 -7.98 5.36
CA LYS A 116 2.42 -7.48 5.32
C LYS A 116 2.41 -5.99 5.02
N PHE A 117 1.52 -5.59 4.11
CA PHE A 117 1.39 -4.22 3.65
C PHE A 117 -0.08 -3.80 3.65
N GLU A 118 -0.33 -2.57 4.07
CA GLU A 118 -1.64 -1.93 4.17
C GLU A 118 -1.62 -0.71 3.24
N TYR A 119 -2.36 -0.78 2.13
CA TYR A 119 -2.47 0.32 1.17
C TYR A 119 -3.85 0.96 1.27
N ASN A 120 -3.85 2.24 1.64
CA ASN A 120 -5.06 3.02 1.84
C ASN A 120 -5.06 4.27 0.95
N LEU A 121 -6.08 5.12 1.13
CA LEU A 121 -6.29 6.32 0.33
C LEU A 121 -5.70 7.57 0.97
N VAL A 122 -4.94 7.47 2.07
CA VAL A 122 -4.35 8.63 2.76
C VAL A 122 -3.45 9.42 1.79
N GLY A 123 -3.78 10.69 1.56
CA GLY A 123 -3.06 11.56 0.63
C GLY A 123 -3.29 11.24 -0.85
N ALA A 124 -4.24 10.36 -1.19
CA ALA A 124 -4.72 10.19 -2.55
C ALA A 124 -5.49 11.45 -3.00
N SER A 125 -5.39 11.76 -4.29
CA SER A 125 -5.98 12.93 -4.96
C SER A 125 -6.09 12.63 -6.45
N GLN A 126 -6.73 13.51 -7.24
CA GLN A 126 -6.79 13.36 -8.70
C GLN A 126 -5.41 13.32 -9.36
N LYS A 127 -4.41 13.94 -8.72
CA LYS A 127 -3.01 14.00 -9.16
C LYS A 127 -2.21 12.75 -8.78
N SER A 128 -2.75 11.89 -7.92
CA SER A 128 -2.08 10.67 -7.49
C SER A 128 -2.05 9.65 -8.63
N GLY A 129 -0.87 9.10 -8.91
CA GLY A 129 -0.68 8.10 -9.97
C GLY A 129 -0.98 6.66 -9.55
N SER A 130 -1.15 6.40 -8.25
CA SER A 130 -1.31 5.06 -7.68
C SER A 130 -2.79 4.71 -7.44
N HIS A 131 -3.35 5.14 -6.33
CA HIS A 131 -4.72 4.79 -5.92
C HIS A 131 -5.71 5.81 -6.46
N LYS A 132 -6.81 5.32 -7.04
CA LYS A 132 -7.88 6.16 -7.58
C LYS A 132 -9.25 5.62 -7.19
N VAL A 133 -10.21 6.50 -7.05
CA VAL A 133 -11.61 6.16 -6.77
C VAL A 133 -12.51 6.85 -7.76
N PHE A 134 -13.49 6.11 -8.25
CA PHE A 134 -14.46 6.58 -9.23
C PHE A 134 -15.87 6.28 -8.77
N TYR A 135 -16.84 7.03 -9.28
CA TYR A 135 -18.26 6.78 -9.04
C TYR A 135 -19.05 6.79 -10.35
N THR A 136 -20.21 6.15 -10.32
CA THR A 136 -21.21 6.22 -11.39
C THR A 136 -22.57 5.77 -10.86
N PHE A 137 -23.61 5.91 -11.70
CA PHE A 137 -24.97 5.48 -11.40
C PHE A 137 -25.49 4.59 -12.52
N SER A 138 -25.81 3.34 -12.21
CA SER A 138 -26.20 2.37 -13.24
C SER A 138 -27.15 1.31 -12.69
N ASP A 139 -27.99 0.76 -13.57
CA ASP A 139 -28.81 -0.43 -13.32
C ASP A 139 -28.03 -1.72 -13.58
N GLN A 140 -26.79 -1.61 -14.10
CA GLN A 140 -25.86 -2.72 -14.35
C GLN A 140 -24.53 -2.52 -13.62
N GLU A 141 -23.85 -3.62 -13.34
CA GLU A 141 -22.47 -3.57 -12.84
C GLU A 141 -21.51 -3.42 -14.03
N ILE A 142 -21.08 -2.19 -14.28
CA ILE A 142 -20.22 -1.86 -15.43
C ILE A 142 -18.76 -2.29 -15.19
N PRO A 143 -17.98 -2.59 -16.25
CA PRO A 143 -16.58 -2.98 -16.11
C PRO A 143 -15.70 -1.79 -15.68
N PRO A 144 -14.54 -2.03 -15.04
CA PRO A 144 -13.62 -0.96 -14.61
C PRO A 144 -13.05 -0.10 -15.75
N THR A 145 -13.08 -0.61 -16.99
CA THR A 145 -12.57 0.10 -18.18
C THR A 145 -13.62 0.97 -18.86
N SER A 146 -14.84 1.02 -18.32
CA SER A 146 -15.92 1.85 -18.89
C SER A 146 -15.58 3.34 -18.82
N SER A 147 -16.00 4.11 -19.82
CA SER A 147 -15.89 5.58 -19.81
C SER A 147 -16.98 6.27 -18.97
N GLU A 148 -17.91 5.51 -18.40
CA GLU A 148 -18.99 6.03 -17.54
C GLU A 148 -18.54 6.34 -16.11
N TRP A 149 -17.32 5.94 -15.75
CA TRP A 149 -16.72 6.22 -14.45
C TRP A 149 -16.26 7.67 -14.38
N ASN A 150 -16.68 8.38 -13.33
CA ASN A 150 -16.21 9.73 -13.01
C ASN A 150 -15.24 9.64 -11.82
N GLU A 151 -14.06 10.23 -11.93
CA GLU A 151 -13.10 10.27 -10.82
C GLU A 151 -13.57 11.27 -9.76
N LEU A 152 -13.37 10.93 -8.48
CA LEU A 152 -13.68 11.83 -7.36
C LEU A 152 -12.87 13.14 -7.42
N SER A 153 -13.39 14.21 -6.84
CA SER A 153 -12.67 15.47 -6.60
C SER A 153 -11.65 15.33 -5.46
N ASP A 154 -10.70 16.27 -5.37
CA ASP A 154 -9.70 16.27 -4.29
C ASP A 154 -10.35 16.40 -2.89
N GLU A 155 -11.47 17.14 -2.78
CA GLU A 155 -12.25 17.25 -1.55
C GLU A 155 -12.98 15.95 -1.18
N GLU A 156 -13.46 15.20 -2.18
CA GLU A 156 -14.11 13.90 -1.97
C GLU A 156 -13.11 12.83 -1.56
N TYR A 157 -11.90 12.84 -2.12
CA TYR A 157 -10.82 11.96 -1.68
C TYR A 157 -10.46 12.16 -0.21
N ALA A 158 -10.47 13.42 0.28
CA ALA A 158 -10.10 13.73 1.66
C ALA A 158 -11.00 13.03 2.69
N LYS A 159 -12.27 12.81 2.35
CA LYS A 159 -13.25 12.06 3.17
C LYS A 159 -12.94 10.56 3.28
N LEU A 160 -12.08 10.03 2.42
CA LEU A 160 -11.74 8.61 2.39
C LEU A 160 -10.38 8.31 3.06
N TRP A 161 -9.73 9.32 3.63
CA TRP A 161 -8.38 9.17 4.18
C TRP A 161 -8.36 8.39 5.50
N TYR A 162 -9.40 8.54 6.32
CA TYR A 162 -9.45 7.96 7.64
C TYR A 162 -10.81 7.28 7.86
N SER A 163 -10.83 6.28 8.74
CA SER A 163 -12.06 5.82 9.37
C SER A 163 -12.35 6.79 10.52
N ASP A 164 -13.12 7.84 10.23
CA ASP A 164 -13.36 8.98 11.13
C ASP A 164 -14.81 9.48 11.14
N ASP A 165 -15.73 8.68 10.58
CA ASP A 165 -17.15 9.00 10.41
C ASP A 165 -17.44 10.16 9.43
N GLU A 166 -16.43 10.76 8.75
CA GLU A 166 -16.65 11.74 7.69
C GLU A 166 -16.85 11.07 6.31
N ARG A 167 -18.10 10.79 5.95
CA ARG A 167 -18.41 9.92 4.81
C ARG A 167 -18.50 10.64 3.46
N LEU A 168 -17.96 10.01 2.43
CA LEU A 168 -18.40 10.19 1.05
C LEU A 168 -19.79 9.59 0.87
N SER A 169 -20.69 10.28 0.16
CA SER A 169 -22.07 9.81 -0.03
C SER A 169 -22.53 10.03 -1.46
N GLU A 170 -22.87 8.95 -2.15
CA GLU A 170 -23.37 8.98 -3.53
C GLU A 170 -24.86 8.65 -3.54
N THR A 171 -25.68 9.53 -4.13
CA THR A 171 -27.15 9.45 -4.09
C THR A 171 -27.76 9.40 -5.48
N ILE A 172 -28.70 8.49 -5.70
CA ILE A 172 -29.47 8.40 -6.95
C ILE A 172 -30.95 8.13 -6.68
N GLN A 173 -31.82 8.79 -7.44
CA GLN A 173 -33.29 8.63 -7.34
C GLN A 173 -33.91 8.10 -8.65
N GLU A 174 -33.10 7.65 -9.61
CA GLU A 174 -33.60 7.07 -10.85
C GLU A 174 -33.97 5.60 -10.65
N ASN A 175 -35.17 5.22 -11.09
CA ASN A 175 -35.71 3.89 -10.86
C ASN A 175 -34.78 2.79 -11.40
N GLY A 176 -34.46 1.81 -10.55
CA GLY A 176 -33.62 0.67 -10.89
C GLY A 176 -32.11 0.94 -10.84
N LYS A 177 -31.67 2.18 -10.62
CA LYS A 177 -30.24 2.50 -10.54
C LYS A 177 -29.67 2.33 -9.14
N TYR A 178 -28.40 1.93 -9.12
CA TYR A 178 -27.55 1.84 -7.96
C TYR A 178 -26.50 2.96 -8.02
N PRO A 179 -26.15 3.60 -6.89
CA PRO A 179 -24.88 4.29 -6.78
C PRO A 179 -23.76 3.26 -6.67
N LEU A 180 -22.72 3.43 -7.48
CA LEU A 180 -21.55 2.54 -7.51
C LEU A 180 -20.28 3.34 -7.24
N LEU A 181 -19.41 2.79 -6.39
CA LEU A 181 -18.03 3.24 -6.18
C LEU A 181 -17.05 2.18 -6.68
N LEU A 182 -16.03 2.62 -7.40
CA LEU A 182 -14.95 1.79 -7.91
C LEU A 182 -13.64 2.25 -7.30
N PHE A 183 -13.02 1.39 -6.50
CA PHE A 183 -11.69 1.61 -5.94
C PHE A 183 -10.67 0.89 -6.82
N LYS A 184 -9.65 1.64 -7.24
CA LYS A 184 -8.52 1.16 -8.02
C LYS A 184 -7.26 1.26 -7.16
N PHE A 185 -6.76 0.13 -6.68
CA PHE A 185 -5.55 0.06 -5.86
C PHE A 185 -4.35 -0.38 -6.69
N LYS A 186 -3.22 0.31 -6.55
CA LYS A 186 -1.94 -0.09 -7.16
C LYS A 186 -1.23 -1.08 -6.26
N LEU A 187 -1.03 -2.29 -6.74
CA LEU A 187 -0.13 -3.29 -6.17
C LEU A 187 1.26 -3.13 -6.79
N ASP A 188 2.29 -3.18 -5.96
CA ASP A 188 3.70 -3.11 -6.37
C ASP A 188 4.48 -4.40 -6.06
N ALA A 189 3.76 -5.52 -5.97
CA ALA A 189 4.29 -6.87 -5.84
C ALA A 189 3.85 -7.74 -7.03
N GLU A 190 4.67 -8.70 -7.41
CA GLU A 190 4.34 -9.67 -8.45
C GLU A 190 3.28 -10.67 -7.93
N THR A 191 2.33 -11.06 -8.78
CA THR A 191 1.25 -11.99 -8.40
C THR A 191 1.77 -13.36 -7.95
N THR A 192 2.93 -13.78 -8.47
CA THR A 192 3.58 -15.07 -8.17
C THR A 192 4.16 -15.15 -6.76
N VAL A 193 4.41 -14.00 -6.12
CA VAL A 193 4.96 -13.92 -4.76
C VAL A 193 3.89 -13.62 -3.73
N LEU A 194 2.66 -13.28 -4.13
CA LEU A 194 1.57 -13.02 -3.20
C LEU A 194 1.21 -14.28 -2.39
N LYS A 195 0.89 -14.04 -1.13
CA LYS A 195 0.40 -15.03 -0.16
C LYS A 195 -1.05 -14.79 0.19
N SER A 196 -1.46 -13.53 0.31
CA SER A 196 -2.85 -13.13 0.50
C SER A 196 -3.06 -11.73 -0.06
N LEU A 197 -4.30 -11.44 -0.45
CA LEU A 197 -4.76 -10.13 -0.87
C LEU A 197 -6.18 -9.95 -0.31
N THR A 198 -6.40 -8.89 0.46
CA THR A 198 -7.67 -8.58 1.10
C THR A 198 -8.07 -7.17 0.76
N LEU A 199 -9.29 -6.98 0.29
CA LEU A 199 -9.87 -5.66 0.03
C LEU A 199 -10.97 -5.40 1.03
N LYS A 200 -10.97 -4.21 1.61
CA LYS A 200 -11.94 -3.79 2.63
C LYS A 200 -12.66 -2.53 2.20
N PHE A 201 -13.92 -2.48 2.54
CA PHE A 201 -14.80 -1.33 2.41
C PHE A 201 -15.48 -1.10 3.75
N GLU A 202 -15.50 0.14 4.21
CA GLU A 202 -16.18 0.58 5.42
C GLU A 202 -17.25 1.60 5.06
N GLY A 203 -18.49 1.30 5.45
CA GLY A 203 -19.64 2.16 5.19
C GLY A 203 -20.95 1.37 5.21
N TYR A 204 -22.01 1.98 4.67
CA TYR A 204 -23.34 1.36 4.58
C TYR A 204 -24.12 1.91 3.39
N GLY A 205 -25.22 1.23 3.07
CA GLY A 205 -26.10 1.62 1.97
C GLY A 205 -27.54 1.71 2.44
N GLU A 206 -28.25 2.72 1.98
CA GLU A 206 -29.66 2.92 2.24
C GLU A 206 -30.43 2.83 0.92
N SER A 207 -31.55 2.13 0.92
CA SER A 207 -32.42 2.08 -0.24
C SER A 207 -33.86 1.70 0.15
N PRO A 208 -34.84 1.94 -0.72
CA PRO A 208 -36.26 1.77 -0.39
C PRO A 208 -36.64 0.31 -0.12
N ALA A 209 -35.90 -0.64 -0.71
CA ALA A 209 -36.09 -2.07 -0.51
C ALA A 209 -35.27 -2.67 0.65
N GLY A 210 -34.50 -1.85 1.37
CA GLY A 210 -33.71 -2.25 2.54
C GLY A 210 -32.27 -1.77 2.49
N ASN A 211 -31.62 -1.79 3.66
CA ASN A 211 -30.24 -1.34 3.81
C ASN A 211 -29.24 -2.44 3.43
N GLY A 212 -28.01 -2.01 3.17
CA GLY A 212 -26.88 -2.90 2.92
C GLY A 212 -25.99 -2.46 1.78
N VAL A 213 -24.79 -3.02 1.77
CA VAL A 213 -23.78 -2.80 0.71
C VAL A 213 -23.41 -4.15 0.12
N THR A 214 -23.16 -4.17 -1.17
CA THR A 214 -22.54 -5.31 -1.86
C THR A 214 -21.19 -4.88 -2.41
N ILE A 215 -20.14 -5.62 -2.07
CA ILE A 215 -18.81 -5.45 -2.63
C ILE A 215 -18.41 -6.63 -3.51
N LYS A 216 -17.64 -6.36 -4.56
CA LYS A 216 -17.14 -7.36 -5.53
C LYS A 216 -15.74 -7.00 -6.03
N VAL A 217 -15.03 -7.98 -6.55
CA VAL A 217 -13.70 -7.82 -7.16
C VAL A 217 -13.75 -8.14 -8.64
N TRP A 218 -13.03 -7.39 -9.45
CA TRP A 218 -12.96 -7.64 -10.89
C TRP A 218 -12.02 -8.81 -11.21
N ASN A 219 -12.54 -9.82 -11.92
CA ASN A 219 -11.73 -10.89 -12.52
C ASN A 219 -11.43 -10.55 -13.98
N PHE A 220 -10.16 -10.32 -14.31
CA PHE A 220 -9.66 -9.97 -15.64
C PHE A 220 -9.72 -11.12 -16.64
N SER A 221 -9.55 -12.36 -16.17
CA SER A 221 -9.61 -13.56 -16.99
C SER A 221 -11.03 -13.85 -17.46
N ASP A 222 -12.01 -13.67 -16.57
CA ASP A 222 -13.42 -13.92 -16.86
C ASP A 222 -14.16 -12.65 -17.35
N GLY A 223 -13.54 -11.48 -17.25
CA GLY A 223 -14.15 -10.20 -17.61
C GLY A 223 -15.44 -9.92 -16.82
N SER A 224 -15.46 -10.26 -15.53
CA SER A 224 -16.66 -10.15 -14.69
C SER A 224 -16.36 -9.85 -13.23
N TRP A 225 -17.34 -9.28 -12.52
CA TRP A 225 -17.31 -9.07 -11.08
C TRP A 225 -17.53 -10.39 -10.33
N GLN A 226 -16.64 -10.73 -9.39
CA GLN A 226 -16.64 -11.97 -8.62
C GLN A 226 -16.40 -11.72 -7.12
N LYS A 227 -16.33 -12.81 -6.34
CA LYS A 227 -16.05 -12.81 -4.89
C LYS A 227 -16.98 -11.89 -4.09
N THR A 228 -18.27 -11.96 -4.40
CA THR A 228 -19.29 -11.09 -3.80
C THR A 228 -19.40 -11.27 -2.29
N GLN A 229 -19.42 -10.14 -1.58
CA GLN A 229 -19.80 -10.06 -0.17
C GLN A 229 -20.89 -9.01 -0.02
N THR A 230 -21.85 -9.26 0.86
CA THR A 230 -22.98 -8.37 1.09
C THR A 230 -23.20 -8.23 2.58
N SER A 231 -23.50 -7.01 3.01
CA SER A 231 -24.02 -6.74 4.34
C SER A 231 -25.43 -6.18 4.27
N SER A 232 -26.09 -6.10 5.42
CA SER A 232 -27.46 -5.57 5.57
C SER A 232 -27.54 -4.49 6.66
N GLY A 233 -26.40 -4.01 7.16
CA GLY A 233 -26.34 -2.98 8.19
C GLY A 233 -26.90 -1.65 7.73
N SER A 234 -27.37 -0.88 8.71
CA SER A 234 -27.85 0.50 8.55
C SER A 234 -26.92 1.53 9.19
N LEU A 235 -25.74 1.08 9.60
CA LEU A 235 -24.66 1.83 10.23
C LEU A 235 -23.36 1.30 9.63
N ASP A 236 -22.25 1.99 9.87
CA ASP A 236 -20.95 1.59 9.34
C ASP A 236 -20.60 0.15 9.69
N GLU A 237 -20.24 -0.59 8.64
CA GLU A 237 -19.74 -1.94 8.72
C GLU A 237 -18.53 -2.08 7.81
N THR A 238 -17.50 -2.78 8.29
CA THR A 238 -16.37 -3.18 7.44
C THR A 238 -16.68 -4.52 6.78
N ILE A 239 -16.79 -4.52 5.45
CA ILE A 239 -16.95 -5.73 4.64
C ILE A 239 -15.62 -6.00 3.94
N SER A 240 -15.21 -7.27 3.86
CA SER A 240 -13.92 -7.65 3.27
C SER A 240 -14.01 -8.83 2.30
N ILE A 241 -13.21 -8.78 1.24
CA ILE A 241 -12.99 -9.88 0.30
C ILE A 241 -11.56 -10.38 0.46
N GLU A 242 -11.39 -11.66 0.82
CA GLU A 242 -10.07 -12.31 0.91
C GLU A 242 -9.81 -13.20 -0.33
N ILE A 243 -8.63 -13.02 -0.92
CA ILE A 243 -8.10 -13.78 -2.04
C ILE A 243 -6.82 -14.48 -1.57
N LEU A 244 -6.81 -15.81 -1.64
CA LEU A 244 -5.70 -16.67 -1.18
C LEU A 244 -4.98 -17.39 -2.33
N SER A 245 -5.50 -17.31 -3.55
CA SER A 245 -4.92 -17.96 -4.74
C SER A 245 -5.53 -17.38 -6.03
N GLY A 246 -4.92 -17.67 -7.17
CA GLY A 246 -5.38 -17.21 -8.49
C GLY A 246 -5.23 -15.69 -8.66
N PHE A 247 -4.21 -15.10 -8.05
CA PHE A 247 -3.99 -13.65 -8.00
C PHE A 247 -3.86 -13.02 -9.40
N GLU A 248 -3.33 -13.75 -10.37
CA GLU A 248 -3.23 -13.34 -11.77
C GLU A 248 -4.58 -13.02 -12.43
N ASN A 249 -5.67 -13.55 -11.89
CA ASN A 249 -7.02 -13.25 -12.37
C ASN A 249 -7.54 -11.91 -11.84
N PHE A 250 -6.95 -11.37 -10.76
CA PHE A 250 -7.47 -10.22 -10.02
C PHE A 250 -6.55 -8.99 -10.02
N VAL A 251 -5.38 -9.11 -10.64
CA VAL A 251 -4.40 -8.04 -10.81
C VAL A 251 -4.18 -7.82 -12.30
N ASP A 252 -4.36 -6.60 -12.80
CA ASP A 252 -4.09 -6.32 -14.22
C ASP A 252 -2.60 -6.31 -14.56
N LYS A 253 -2.30 -6.17 -15.85
CA LYS A 253 -0.92 -6.10 -16.37
C LYS A 253 -0.09 -4.96 -15.78
N ASP A 254 -0.75 -3.89 -15.33
CA ASP A 254 -0.14 -2.72 -14.76
C ASP A 254 -0.09 -2.83 -13.22
N GLY A 255 -0.56 -3.93 -12.61
CA GLY A 255 -0.55 -4.12 -11.17
C GLY A 255 -1.75 -3.50 -10.44
N TYR A 256 -2.87 -3.24 -11.10
CA TYR A 256 -4.07 -2.71 -10.44
C TYR A 256 -5.07 -3.79 -10.03
N VAL A 257 -5.65 -3.58 -8.85
CA VAL A 257 -6.73 -4.38 -8.28
C VAL A 257 -7.97 -3.49 -8.15
N TYR A 258 -9.14 -4.02 -8.49
CA TYR A 258 -10.39 -3.27 -8.53
C TYR A 258 -11.43 -3.85 -7.58
N LEU A 259 -11.95 -2.99 -6.71
CA LEU A 259 -13.05 -3.27 -5.78
C LEU A 259 -14.25 -2.41 -6.20
N LEU A 260 -15.39 -3.06 -6.44
CA LEU A 260 -16.68 -2.40 -6.63
C LEU A 260 -17.42 -2.41 -5.30
N ALA A 261 -18.03 -1.28 -4.92
CA ALA A 261 -19.04 -1.19 -3.88
C ALA A 261 -20.32 -0.57 -4.44
N LYS A 262 -21.48 -1.09 -4.04
CA LYS A 262 -22.79 -0.55 -4.39
C LYS A 262 -23.80 -0.79 -3.28
N THR A 263 -24.92 -0.08 -3.28
CA THR A 263 -26.04 -0.45 -2.40
C THR A 263 -26.54 -1.86 -2.71
N ALA A 264 -27.07 -2.56 -1.70
CA ALA A 264 -27.64 -3.89 -1.88
C ALA A 264 -28.88 -3.87 -2.79
N ASN A 265 -29.68 -2.80 -2.72
CA ASN A 265 -30.86 -2.62 -3.59
C ASN A 265 -30.84 -1.24 -4.29
N PRO A 266 -31.55 -1.11 -5.42
CA PRO A 266 -31.56 0.13 -6.20
C PRO A 266 -32.59 1.12 -5.66
N SER A 267 -32.59 2.34 -6.23
CA SER A 267 -33.70 3.27 -6.07
C SER A 267 -34.98 2.74 -6.73
N ASP A 268 -36.15 3.11 -6.21
CA ASP A 268 -37.47 2.80 -6.77
C ASP A 268 -38.03 3.93 -7.66
N GLY A 269 -37.24 4.97 -7.94
CA GLY A 269 -37.66 6.14 -8.71
C GLY A 269 -38.37 7.24 -7.91
N VAL A 270 -38.72 6.96 -6.65
CA VAL A 270 -39.43 7.88 -5.75
C VAL A 270 -38.56 8.19 -4.54
N ASN A 271 -37.96 7.17 -3.95
CA ASN A 271 -37.04 7.20 -2.83
C ASN A 271 -35.63 6.86 -3.34
N SER A 272 -34.63 7.59 -2.85
CA SER A 272 -33.26 7.43 -3.31
C SER A 272 -32.60 6.16 -2.77
N ALA A 273 -31.61 5.67 -3.52
CA ALA A 273 -30.56 4.81 -2.99
C ALA A 273 -29.32 5.66 -2.70
N VAL A 274 -28.73 5.46 -1.53
CA VAL A 274 -27.55 6.21 -1.04
C VAL A 274 -26.48 5.23 -0.62
N LEU A 275 -25.26 5.39 -1.14
CA LEU A 275 -24.09 4.65 -0.68
C LEU A 275 -23.20 5.59 0.12
N HIS A 276 -22.95 5.23 1.38
CA HIS A 276 -22.02 5.89 2.26
C HIS A 276 -20.72 5.09 2.33
N CYS A 277 -19.59 5.78 2.16
CA CYS A 277 -18.26 5.21 2.29
C CYS A 277 -17.44 6.10 3.23
N ASP A 278 -16.89 5.48 4.27
CA ASP A 278 -15.97 6.15 5.20
C ASP A 278 -14.52 5.84 4.80
N TYR A 279 -14.21 4.56 4.62
CA TYR A 279 -12.83 4.13 4.39
C TYR A 279 -12.74 2.92 3.47
N ALA A 280 -11.62 2.81 2.74
CA ALA A 280 -11.32 1.65 1.92
C ALA A 280 -9.82 1.34 1.92
N GLU A 281 -9.50 0.06 1.93
CA GLU A 281 -8.14 -0.44 2.13
C GLU A 281 -7.89 -1.70 1.31
N MET A 282 -6.63 -1.86 0.87
CA MET A 282 -6.09 -3.09 0.33
C MET A 282 -4.93 -3.57 1.19
N ASP A 283 -5.12 -4.71 1.84
CA ASP A 283 -4.05 -5.43 2.52
C ASP A 283 -3.50 -6.52 1.62
N PHE A 284 -2.20 -6.71 1.63
CA PHE A 284 -1.61 -7.88 1.01
C PHE A 284 -0.41 -8.39 1.78
N SER A 285 -0.11 -9.66 1.56
CA SER A 285 1.09 -10.26 2.10
C SER A 285 1.86 -11.01 1.02
N VAL A 286 3.18 -11.00 1.13
CA VAL A 286 4.09 -11.64 0.17
C VAL A 286 4.83 -12.82 0.82
N ASN A 287 5.26 -13.77 0.00
CA ASN A 287 6.20 -14.80 0.39
C ASN A 287 7.61 -14.18 0.42
N GLY A 288 7.95 -13.46 1.48
CA GLY A 288 9.23 -12.76 1.59
C GLY A 288 9.83 -12.85 2.99
N ILE A 289 10.48 -11.77 3.41
CA ILE A 289 11.05 -11.63 4.76
C ILE A 289 9.95 -11.87 5.80
N SER A 290 10.12 -12.86 6.66
CA SER A 290 9.16 -13.19 7.72
C SER A 290 9.38 -12.38 9.00
N TYR A 291 10.60 -11.90 9.20
CA TYR A 291 11.02 -11.11 10.37
C TYR A 291 12.23 -10.27 10.00
N CYS A 292 12.34 -9.04 10.50
CA CYS A 292 13.57 -8.24 10.44
C CYS A 292 13.82 -7.45 11.72
N LYS A 293 15.10 -7.17 11.99
CA LYS A 293 15.53 -6.36 13.14
C LYS A 293 16.74 -5.52 12.79
N LEU A 294 16.84 -4.37 13.44
CA LEU A 294 18.05 -3.55 13.41
C LEU A 294 19.15 -4.23 14.25
N VAL A 295 20.34 -4.37 13.68
CA VAL A 295 21.51 -4.95 14.36
C VAL A 295 22.43 -3.84 14.87
N SER A 296 22.76 -2.89 14.01
CA SER A 296 23.68 -1.80 14.33
C SER A 296 23.51 -0.62 13.38
N TYR A 297 24.08 0.53 13.73
CA TYR A 297 24.23 1.65 12.81
C TYR A 297 25.52 2.41 13.11
N ARG A 298 26.06 3.11 12.11
CA ARG A 298 27.24 3.98 12.24
C ARG A 298 27.14 5.19 11.32
N ASN A 299 27.61 6.33 11.80
CA ASN A 299 27.73 7.53 10.98
C ASN A 299 29.04 7.47 10.19
N LEU A 300 28.93 7.75 8.89
CA LEU A 300 30.03 7.73 7.92
C LEU A 300 30.05 9.06 7.17
N ASP A 301 29.83 10.15 7.90
CA ASP A 301 29.74 11.49 7.34
C ASP A 301 31.05 11.87 6.63
N GLU A 302 30.95 12.52 5.48
CA GLU A 302 32.11 12.98 4.70
C GLU A 302 32.19 14.52 4.70
N PRO A 303 32.61 15.15 5.82
CA PRO A 303 32.57 16.61 5.98
C PRO A 303 33.73 17.33 5.27
N HIS A 304 34.49 16.65 4.41
CA HIS A 304 35.69 17.22 3.78
C HIS A 304 35.52 17.50 2.28
N ASN A 305 34.47 16.97 1.65
CA ASN A 305 34.15 17.24 0.25
C ASN A 305 32.91 18.13 0.18
N ARG A 306 32.97 19.21 -0.60
CA ARG A 306 31.77 20.02 -0.92
C ARG A 306 31.16 19.52 -2.22
N PRO A 307 29.82 19.39 -2.31
CA PRO A 307 28.82 19.56 -1.24
C PRO A 307 28.95 18.49 -0.14
N PHE A 308 28.72 18.88 1.13
CA PHE A 308 28.84 17.93 2.24
C PHE A 308 27.78 16.84 2.14
N ILE A 309 28.19 15.59 2.39
CA ILE A 309 27.28 14.44 2.37
C ILE A 309 27.21 13.86 3.78
N TRP A 310 26.00 13.87 4.34
CA TRP A 310 25.68 13.22 5.60
C TRP A 310 25.25 11.79 5.31
N ARG A 311 25.92 10.83 5.92
CA ARG A 311 25.70 9.40 5.66
C ARG A 311 25.59 8.63 6.95
N THR A 312 24.53 7.85 7.10
CA THR A 312 24.45 6.79 8.12
C THR A 312 24.23 5.45 7.45
N GLU A 313 25.01 4.46 7.87
CA GLU A 313 24.84 3.08 7.48
C GLU A 313 24.18 2.32 8.63
N LEU A 314 23.14 1.55 8.31
CA LEU A 314 22.45 0.64 9.22
C LEU A 314 22.64 -0.79 8.72
N SER A 315 22.83 -1.71 9.67
CA SER A 315 22.80 -3.15 9.42
C SER A 315 21.48 -3.71 9.94
N VAL A 316 20.74 -4.39 9.07
CA VAL A 316 19.47 -5.04 9.39
C VAL A 316 19.60 -6.52 9.10
N GLU A 317 19.12 -7.37 10.01
CA GLU A 317 19.03 -8.81 9.80
C GLU A 317 17.59 -9.19 9.54
N GLY A 318 17.32 -9.96 8.49
CA GLY A 318 16.00 -10.51 8.20
C GLY A 318 16.03 -12.01 7.98
N TRP A 319 14.92 -12.67 8.27
CA TRP A 319 14.78 -14.11 8.20
C TRP A 319 13.73 -14.47 7.15
N ILE A 320 14.05 -15.45 6.31
CA ILE A 320 13.14 -16.03 5.32
C ILE A 320 13.02 -17.52 5.65
N PHE A 321 11.79 -18.03 5.63
CA PHE A 321 11.53 -19.46 5.82
C PHE A 321 11.01 -20.07 4.54
N GLU A 322 11.69 -21.11 4.08
CA GLU A 322 11.35 -21.81 2.86
C GLU A 322 11.00 -23.26 3.15
N ARG A 323 9.97 -23.73 2.46
CA ARG A 323 9.61 -25.14 2.42
C ARG A 323 9.84 -25.67 1.01
N THR A 324 10.92 -26.42 0.85
CA THR A 324 11.17 -27.22 -0.35
C THR A 324 10.22 -28.42 -0.35
N VAL A 325 9.58 -28.66 -1.51
CA VAL A 325 8.63 -29.77 -1.72
C VAL A 325 9.38 -31.09 -1.79
#